data_AF-A0A4Q3SUN3-F1
#
_entry.id   AF-A0A4Q3SUN3-F1
#
_cell.length_a   1.000
_cell.length_b   1.000
_cell.length_c   1.000
_cell.angle_alpha   90.00
_cell.angle_beta   90.00
_cell.angle_gamma   90.00
#
_symmetry.space_group_name_H-M   'P 1'
#
loop_
_entity.id
_entity.type
_entity.pdbx_description
1 polymer ?
#
loop_
_entity_poly.entity_id
_entity_poly.type
_entity_poly.pdbx_seq_one_letter_code
_entity_poly.pdbx_strand_id
1 'polypeptide(L)'
;MMLHIPQVLSKPAVAELRALIDAADWIDGNATSGSQSALAKRNEQLPEGSQAARLAGERVLDALARSPLFVTAALPQTVFPPLFNRYGDGQAFGTHID
;
A
#
# COMPACT_ATOMS: atom_id res chain seq x y z
N MET A 1 -14.96 12.79 -7.92
CA MET A 1 -14.11 12.61 -9.11
C MET A 1 -12.77 12.05 -8.64
N MET A 2 -12.27 10.97 -9.23
CA MET A 2 -10.97 10.37 -8.89
C MET A 2 -9.97 10.64 -10.02
N LEU A 3 -8.71 10.93 -9.69
CA LEU A 3 -7.62 11.17 -10.64
C LEU A 3 -6.70 9.94 -10.70
N HIS A 4 -6.36 9.49 -11.91
CA HIS A 4 -5.38 8.43 -12.11
C HIS A 4 -3.99 9.00 -12.42
N ILE A 5 -2.96 8.44 -11.79
CA ILE A 5 -1.55 8.79 -12.02
C ILE A 5 -0.87 7.56 -12.64
N PRO A 6 -0.72 7.50 -13.97
CA PRO A 6 -0.20 6.32 -14.64
C PRO A 6 1.32 6.21 -14.43
N GLN A 7 1.83 4.97 -14.45
CA GLN A 7 3.26 4.67 -14.48
C GLN A 7 4.08 5.31 -13.34
N VAL A 8 3.51 5.42 -12.14
CA VAL A 8 4.27 5.85 -10.93
C VAL A 8 5.50 4.97 -10.75
N LEU A 9 5.36 3.65 -10.95
CA LEU A 9 6.47 2.70 -11.01
C LEU A 9 6.59 2.13 -12.42
N SER A 10 7.83 1.96 -12.90
CA SER A 10 8.11 1.22 -14.13
C SER A 10 7.88 -0.29 -13.92
N LYS A 11 7.66 -1.05 -15.01
CA LYS A 11 7.50 -2.51 -14.92
C LYS A 11 8.67 -3.21 -14.18
N PRO A 12 9.95 -2.88 -14.44
CA PRO A 12 11.05 -3.43 -13.65
C PRO A 12 10.98 -3.05 -12.17
N ALA A 13 10.67 -1.80 -11.84
CA ALA A 13 10.53 -1.35 -10.45
C ALA A 13 9.39 -2.08 -9.72
N VAL A 14 8.28 -2.36 -10.41
CA VAL A 14 7.20 -3.20 -9.87
C VAL A 14 7.72 -4.62 -9.60
N ALA A 15 8.44 -5.23 -10.54
CA ALA A 15 8.98 -6.59 -10.35
C ALA A 15 9.93 -6.67 -9.14
N GLU A 16 10.81 -5.69 -8.96
CA GLU A 16 11.70 -5.61 -7.79
C GLU A 16 10.93 -5.40 -6.48
N LEU A 17 9.95 -4.51 -6.48
CA LEU A 17 9.09 -4.27 -5.31
C LEU A 17 8.34 -5.54 -4.93
N ARG A 18 7.83 -6.27 -5.92
CA ARG A 18 7.15 -7.57 -5.73
C ARG A 18 8.09 -8.63 -5.17
N ALA A 19 9.30 -8.77 -5.72
CA ALA A 19 10.29 -9.71 -5.17
C ALA A 19 10.61 -9.42 -3.69
N LEU A 20 10.67 -8.14 -3.30
CA LEU A 20 10.88 -7.73 -1.92
C LEU A 20 9.71 -8.09 -1.00
N ILE A 21 8.48 -7.72 -1.38
CA ILE A 21 7.31 -7.91 -0.49
C ILE A 21 6.79 -9.36 -0.49
N ASP A 22 6.94 -10.08 -1.59
CA ASP A 22 6.46 -11.47 -1.71
C ASP A 22 7.32 -12.43 -0.85
N ALA A 23 8.59 -12.08 -0.61
CA ALA A 23 9.51 -12.84 0.24
C ALA A 23 9.37 -12.55 1.75
N ALA A 24 8.56 -11.56 2.13
CA ALA A 24 8.37 -11.17 3.53
C ALA A 24 7.27 -11.99 4.20
N ASP A 25 7.20 -11.90 5.54
CA ASP A 25 6.10 -12.49 6.30
C ASP A 25 4.81 -11.71 6.10
N TRP A 26 3.72 -12.43 5.86
CA TRP A 26 2.37 -11.89 5.73
C TRP A 26 1.53 -12.35 6.91
N ILE A 27 0.84 -11.41 7.54
CA ILE A 27 0.00 -11.66 8.72
C ILE A 27 -1.46 -11.32 8.42
N ASP A 28 -2.37 -11.72 9.31
CA ASP A 28 -3.78 -11.30 9.23
C ASP A 28 -3.87 -9.76 9.20
N GLY A 29 -4.47 -9.22 8.13
CA GLY A 29 -4.55 -7.78 7.94
C GLY A 29 -5.55 -7.07 8.86
N ASN A 30 -6.27 -7.80 9.72
CA ASN A 30 -7.01 -7.22 10.84
C ASN A 30 -6.09 -6.74 11.97
N ALA A 31 -4.82 -7.15 12.01
CA ALA A 31 -3.86 -6.70 13.02
C ALA A 31 -3.66 -5.17 13.05
N THR A 32 -3.94 -4.48 11.94
CA THR A 32 -3.80 -3.02 11.77
C THR A 32 -5.14 -2.28 11.62
N SER A 33 -6.27 -3.00 11.71
CA SER A 33 -7.58 -2.42 11.42
C SER A 33 -8.16 -1.70 12.64
N GLY A 34 -8.72 -0.50 12.41
CA GLY A 34 -9.62 0.13 13.37
C GLY A 34 -10.88 -0.72 13.59
N SER A 35 -11.60 -0.47 14.68
CA SER A 35 -12.73 -1.32 15.11
C SER A 35 -13.86 -1.45 14.08
N GLN A 36 -14.09 -0.43 13.24
CA GLN A 36 -15.09 -0.47 12.16
C GLN A 36 -14.59 -1.27 10.94
N SER A 37 -13.33 -1.08 10.55
CA SER A 37 -12.73 -1.74 9.39
C SER A 37 -12.52 -3.25 9.62
N ALA A 38 -12.25 -3.66 10.87
CA ALA A 38 -12.02 -5.05 11.23
C ALA A 38 -13.22 -5.98 10.95
N LEU A 39 -14.44 -5.43 10.91
CA LEU A 39 -15.66 -6.20 10.62
C LEU A 39 -15.84 -6.49 9.12
N ALA A 40 -15.22 -5.68 8.26
CA ALA A 40 -15.36 -5.76 6.81
C ALA A 40 -14.12 -6.31 6.10
N LYS A 41 -12.98 -6.44 6.80
CA LYS A 41 -11.68 -6.79 6.22
C LYS A 41 -11.31 -8.24 6.46
N ARG A 42 -11.07 -8.97 5.37
CA ARG A 42 -10.45 -10.29 5.34
C ARG A 42 -9.36 -10.27 4.30
N ASN A 43 -8.12 -10.07 4.73
CA ASN A 43 -6.95 -10.02 3.86
C ASN A 43 -5.68 -10.33 4.65
N GLU A 44 -4.54 -10.29 3.98
CA GLU A 44 -3.24 -10.33 4.64
C GLU A 44 -2.49 -9.01 4.44
N GLN A 45 -1.63 -8.67 5.38
CA GLN A 45 -0.81 -7.46 5.34
C GLN A 45 0.63 -7.77 5.74
N LEU A 46 1.60 -7.02 5.21
CA LEU A 46 2.91 -6.96 5.84
C LEU A 46 2.78 -6.35 7.25
N PRO A 47 3.51 -6.87 8.25
CA PRO A 47 3.57 -6.27 9.57
C PRO A 47 4.03 -4.82 9.48
N GLU A 48 3.32 -3.92 10.18
CA GLU A 48 3.70 -2.52 10.25
C GLU A 48 5.11 -2.37 10.85
N GLY A 49 5.92 -1.49 10.28
CA GLY A 49 7.31 -1.29 10.71
C GLY A 49 8.29 -2.39 10.29
N SER A 50 7.82 -3.50 9.70
CA SER A 50 8.71 -4.53 9.15
C SER A 50 9.70 -3.94 8.16
N GLN A 51 10.89 -4.54 8.05
CA GLN A 51 11.92 -4.05 7.14
C GLN A 51 11.42 -4.01 5.69
N ALA A 52 10.68 -5.04 5.26
CA ALA A 52 10.08 -5.08 3.93
C ALA A 52 9.08 -3.94 3.71
N ALA A 53 8.17 -3.68 4.66
CA ALA A 53 7.19 -2.60 4.54
C ALA A 53 7.87 -1.22 4.47
N ARG A 54 8.89 -0.96 5.29
CA ARG A 54 9.63 0.31 5.27
C ARG A 54 10.35 0.53 3.93
N LEU A 55 11.15 -0.44 3.49
CA LEU A 55 11.90 -0.33 2.24
C LEU A 55 10.98 -0.23 1.01
N ALA A 56 9.89 -1.00 1.00
CA ALA A 56 8.92 -0.93 -0.08
C ALA A 56 8.16 0.41 -0.06
N GLY A 57 7.79 0.90 1.12
CA GLY A 57 7.13 2.19 1.32
C GLY A 57 7.98 3.37 0.85
N GLU A 58 9.26 3.39 1.21
CA GLU A 58 10.23 4.40 0.74
C GLU A 58 10.30 4.45 -0.79
N ARG A 59 10.39 3.28 -1.46
CA ARG A 59 10.40 3.21 -2.94
C ARG A 59 9.14 3.79 -3.57
N VAL A 60 7.97 3.56 -2.98
CA VAL A 60 6.69 4.09 -3.47
C VAL A 60 6.61 5.60 -3.25
N LEU A 61 7.00 6.08 -2.06
CA LEU A 61 7.01 7.51 -1.72
C LEU A 61 7.96 8.29 -2.63
N ASP A 62 9.17 7.77 -2.87
CA ASP A 62 10.14 8.33 -3.80
C ASP A 62 9.59 8.42 -5.22
N ALA A 63 8.86 7.40 -5.67
CA ALA A 63 8.25 7.38 -6.99
C ALA A 63 7.11 8.42 -7.11
N LEU A 64 6.28 8.56 -6.07
CA LEU A 64 5.23 9.58 -6.02
C LEU A 64 5.81 10.99 -5.98
N ALA A 65 6.86 11.24 -5.18
CA ALA A 65 7.53 12.53 -5.08
C ALA A 65 8.14 12.98 -6.42
N ARG A 66 8.57 12.04 -7.27
CA ARG A 66 9.06 12.31 -8.64
C ARG A 66 7.94 12.56 -9.67
N SER A 67 6.68 12.36 -9.33
CA SER A 67 5.55 12.56 -10.25
C SER A 67 4.99 13.98 -10.15
N PRO A 68 5.19 14.86 -11.17
CA PRO A 68 4.64 16.22 -11.13
C PRO A 68 3.11 16.25 -11.03
N LEU A 69 2.44 15.26 -11.62
CA LEU A 69 0.98 15.12 -11.55
C LEU A 69 0.54 14.82 -10.11
N PHE A 70 1.25 13.96 -9.38
CA PHE A 70 0.95 13.70 -7.97
C PHE A 70 1.16 14.94 -7.11
N VAL A 71 2.34 15.56 -7.24
CA VAL A 71 2.72 16.72 -6.43
C VAL A 71 1.74 17.87 -6.59
N THR A 72 1.31 18.17 -7.82
CA THR A 72 0.39 19.28 -8.09
C THR A 72 -1.07 18.95 -7.79
N ALA A 73 -1.48 17.68 -7.91
CA ALA A 73 -2.86 17.28 -7.62
C ALA A 73 -3.13 17.10 -6.12
N ALA A 74 -2.17 16.56 -5.36
CA ALA A 74 -2.35 16.21 -3.95
C ALA A 74 -1.78 17.27 -2.98
N LEU A 75 -0.79 18.07 -3.41
CA LEU A 75 -0.08 19.05 -2.58
C LEU A 75 0.27 18.49 -1.18
N PRO A 76 0.98 17.35 -1.12
CA PRO A 76 1.08 16.57 0.12
C PRO A 76 1.89 17.32 1.18
N GLN A 77 1.30 17.50 2.36
CA GLN A 77 2.02 17.98 3.55
C GLN A 77 2.67 16.81 4.31
N THR A 78 1.89 15.78 4.61
CA THR A 78 2.31 14.57 5.31
C THR A 78 1.63 13.37 4.67
N VAL A 79 2.36 12.28 4.44
CA VAL A 79 1.82 11.03 3.90
C VAL A 79 1.92 9.96 4.98
N PHE A 80 0.80 9.33 5.32
CA PHE A 80 0.80 8.15 6.19
C PHE A 80 1.61 7.04 5.50
N PRO A 81 2.53 6.33 6.20
CA PRO A 81 3.38 5.32 5.58
C PRO A 81 2.58 4.29 4.76
N PRO A 82 2.98 3.97 3.52
CA PRO A 82 2.27 2.98 2.72
C PRO A 82 2.18 1.62 3.42
N LEU A 83 0.96 1.08 3.49
CA LEU A 83 0.71 -0.29 3.95
C LEU A 83 0.55 -1.23 2.74
N PHE A 84 1.01 -2.47 2.90
CA PHE A 84 1.02 -3.48 1.85
C PHE A 84 0.04 -4.60 2.18
N ASN A 85 -1.06 -4.65 1.43
CA ASN A 85 -2.11 -5.65 1.56
C ASN A 85 -2.08 -6.63 0.38
N ARG A 86 -2.45 -7.89 0.61
CA ARG A 86 -2.74 -8.86 -0.46
C ARG A 86 -4.09 -9.54 -0.22
N TYR A 87 -4.72 -9.93 -1.31
CA TYR A 87 -6.03 -10.57 -1.34
C TYR A 87 -5.95 -11.83 -2.20
N GLY A 88 -6.22 -12.97 -1.59
CA GLY A 88 -6.40 -14.27 -2.27
C GLY A 88 -7.87 -14.66 -2.41
N ASP A 89 -8.11 -15.93 -2.67
CA ASP A 89 -9.47 -16.45 -2.87
C ASP A 89 -10.32 -16.29 -1.60
N GLY A 90 -11.52 -15.71 -1.76
CA GLY A 90 -12.46 -15.46 -0.66
C GLY A 90 -12.08 -14.32 0.29
N GLN A 91 -10.93 -13.68 0.08
CA GLN A 91 -10.53 -12.46 0.80
C GLN A 91 -11.15 -11.22 0.16
N ALA A 92 -11.56 -10.27 0.98
CA ALA A 92 -12.24 -9.05 0.53
C ALA A 92 -12.11 -7.94 1.57
N PHE A 93 -12.37 -6.71 1.13
CA PHE A 93 -12.61 -5.58 2.02
C PHE A 93 -13.95 -4.97 1.65
N GLY A 94 -14.95 -5.16 2.51
CA GLY A 94 -16.31 -4.69 2.28
C GLY A 94 -16.41 -3.17 2.23
N THR A 95 -17.58 -2.66 1.82
CA THR A 95 -17.88 -1.23 1.82
C THR A 95 -17.69 -0.64 3.21
N HIS A 96 -16.87 0.42 3.30
CA HIS A 96 -16.61 1.15 4.53
C HIS A 96 -16.28 2.61 4.21
N ILE A 97 -16.16 3.42 5.26
CA ILE A 97 -15.55 4.75 5.22
C ILE A 97 -14.19 4.58 5.89
N ASP A 98 -13.14 5.09 5.22
CA ASP A 98 -11.77 5.12 5.75
C ASP A 98 -11.69 5.82 7.11
#